data_AF-A0AB32V345-F1
#
_entry.id   AF-A0AB32V345-F1
#
_cell.length_a   1.000
_cell.length_b   1.000
_cell.length_c   1.000
_cell.angle_alpha   90.00
_cell.angle_beta   90.00
_cell.angle_gamma   90.00
#
_symmetry.space_group_name_H-M   'P 1'
#
loop_
_entity.id
_entity.type
_entity.pdbx_description
1 polymer ?
#
loop_
_entity_poly.entity_id
_entity_poly.type
_entity_poly.pdbx_seq_one_letter_code
_entity_poly.pdbx_strand_id
1 'polypeptide(L)'
;MARSLSNFTIFSLPCLSILFQAIISTVGSSHQTVTLRTTPENHFRTRVGAPFKLALFADLHFGENAWTEWGPQQDVNSIKVMSSVLDSETPDFVVYLGDVITANNIPIANASLYWDQALSPTRSRGIPWASVFGNHDDAPFEWPMEWFSASAIPQLVCPMVNSSCSGEQECSFRGTSRLELMKNEMDNNLLSFSRSGPKDLWPGISNYVLQVSSQEKPETPIVYLYFLDSGGGTYPEVISSAQAEWFKRKSEEINADSRIPEIIFWHIPSKAYKKVAPKFRIHKPCVGSINKEKAAAQEAEMGIMKVLVIRPSVKAVFVGHNHGLDWCCPYRKLWLCFARHTGYGGYGNWPRGSRILEISEEPFSIKSWIRMEEGNVHSEVILSS
;
A
#
# COMPACT_ATOMS: atom_id res chain seq x y z
N MET A 1 28.89 82.20 -0.25
CA MET A 1 30.31 81.98 -0.59
C MET A 1 30.36 80.71 -1.43
N ALA A 2 30.41 80.83 -2.75
CA ALA A 2 31.65 80.77 -3.56
C ALA A 2 32.31 79.38 -3.44
N ARG A 3 32.06 78.48 -4.41
CA ARG A 3 32.78 78.27 -5.70
C ARG A 3 33.75 77.09 -5.57
N SER A 4 33.52 76.02 -6.33
CA SER A 4 34.53 75.54 -7.29
C SER A 4 33.91 74.53 -8.27
N LEU A 5 33.94 74.90 -9.54
CA LEU A 5 33.71 74.06 -10.71
C LEU A 5 35.03 73.35 -11.06
N SER A 6 34.98 72.07 -11.43
CA SER A 6 35.94 71.53 -12.40
C SER A 6 35.28 70.45 -13.25
N ASN A 7 35.15 70.76 -14.54
CA ASN A 7 34.83 69.87 -15.65
C ASN A 7 35.75 68.64 -15.67
N PHE A 8 35.25 67.47 -16.08
CA PHE A 8 36.01 66.56 -16.95
C PHE A 8 35.08 65.65 -17.78
N THR A 9 35.01 66.02 -19.06
CA THR A 9 34.99 65.24 -20.31
C THR A 9 34.52 63.78 -20.30
N ILE A 10 33.47 63.53 -21.10
CA ILE A 10 32.99 62.22 -21.54
C ILE A 10 33.96 61.65 -22.58
N PHE A 11 34.48 60.43 -22.35
CA PHE A 11 35.04 59.57 -23.40
C PHE A 11 34.38 58.19 -23.27
N SER A 12 33.56 57.85 -24.27
CA SER A 12 33.04 56.52 -24.53
C SER A 12 34.07 55.70 -25.33
N LEU A 13 34.32 54.43 -24.96
CA LEU A 13 34.91 53.36 -25.80
C LEU A 13 34.92 52.03 -25.00
N PRO A 14 35.04 50.84 -25.62
CA PRO A 14 33.94 49.90 -25.74
C PRO A 14 34.15 48.57 -24.98
N CYS A 15 33.07 47.78 -25.00
CA CYS A 15 32.91 46.41 -24.50
C CYS A 15 34.10 45.48 -24.81
N LEU A 16 34.64 44.82 -23.78
CA LEU A 16 35.61 43.72 -23.92
C LEU A 16 34.99 42.44 -23.32
N SER A 17 34.53 41.56 -24.19
CA SER A 17 34.01 40.23 -23.86
C SER A 17 35.16 39.28 -23.56
N ILE A 18 35.23 38.76 -22.33
CA ILE A 18 36.16 37.71 -21.93
C ILE A 18 35.54 36.36 -22.33
N LEU A 19 36.17 35.68 -23.30
CA LEU A 19 35.86 34.28 -23.64
C LEU A 19 36.40 33.35 -22.54
N PHE A 20 35.51 32.62 -21.88
CA PHE A 20 35.86 31.41 -21.13
C PHE A 20 35.71 30.20 -22.07
N GLN A 21 36.82 29.56 -22.44
CA GLN A 21 36.78 28.23 -23.06
C GLN A 21 36.69 27.16 -21.96
N ALA A 22 35.56 26.47 -21.91
CA ALA A 22 35.41 25.26 -21.11
C ALA A 22 35.88 24.03 -21.92
N ILE A 23 36.79 23.27 -21.35
CA ILE A 23 37.28 21.99 -21.87
C ILE A 23 36.17 20.95 -21.67
N ILE A 24 35.64 20.40 -22.75
CA ILE A 24 34.64 19.32 -22.71
C ILE A 24 35.38 17.98 -22.59
N SER A 25 35.39 17.41 -21.40
CA SER A 25 35.67 15.98 -21.20
C SER A 25 34.41 15.17 -21.54
N THR A 26 34.52 14.29 -22.52
CA THR A 26 33.46 13.38 -22.97
C THR A 26 33.14 12.34 -21.90
N VAL A 27 32.04 12.53 -21.17
CA VAL A 27 31.35 11.46 -20.44
C VAL A 27 30.18 11.02 -21.31
N GLY A 28 30.22 9.78 -21.79
CA GLY A 28 29.12 9.19 -22.56
C GLY A 28 27.86 9.14 -21.71
N SER A 29 26.92 10.04 -21.97
CA SER A 29 25.57 9.98 -21.42
C SER A 29 24.76 9.02 -22.28
N SER A 30 24.42 7.86 -21.72
CA SER A 30 23.34 7.04 -22.25
C SER A 30 22.05 7.84 -22.07
N HIS A 31 21.56 8.47 -23.13
CA HIS A 31 20.22 9.05 -23.16
C HIS A 31 19.20 7.92 -23.00
N GLN A 32 18.78 7.65 -21.76
CA GLN A 32 17.49 7.00 -21.51
C GLN A 32 16.42 8.03 -21.85
N THR A 33 15.76 7.85 -22.98
CA THR A 33 14.49 8.50 -23.29
C THR A 33 13.47 8.10 -22.21
N VAL A 34 13.15 9.04 -21.32
CA VAL A 34 12.04 8.92 -20.39
C VAL A 34 10.75 9.09 -21.20
N THR A 35 10.12 7.98 -21.56
CA THR A 35 8.78 7.99 -22.14
C THR A 35 7.79 8.36 -21.04
N LEU A 36 7.15 9.53 -21.17
CA LEU A 36 6.02 9.92 -20.34
C LEU A 36 4.89 8.89 -20.53
N ARG A 37 4.62 8.09 -19.49
CA ARG A 37 3.49 7.14 -19.47
C ARG A 37 2.19 7.94 -19.37
N THR A 38 1.43 8.00 -20.45
CA THR A 38 0.16 8.74 -20.50
C THR A 38 -1.07 7.93 -20.08
N THR A 39 -0.91 6.64 -19.76
CA THR A 39 -1.94 5.77 -19.16
C THR A 39 -1.26 4.66 -18.35
N PRO A 40 -1.70 4.35 -17.11
CA PRO A 40 -1.18 3.19 -16.39
C PRO A 40 -1.66 1.91 -17.10
N GLU A 41 -0.76 1.19 -17.74
CA GLU A 41 -1.05 -0.14 -18.31
C GLU A 41 -1.48 -1.11 -17.18
N ASN A 42 -2.42 -2.03 -17.46
CA ASN A 42 -2.92 -3.02 -16.49
C ASN A 42 -1.92 -4.13 -16.16
N HIS A 43 -0.68 -4.00 -16.63
CA HIS A 43 0.33 -5.02 -16.54
C HIS A 43 1.66 -4.42 -16.11
N PHE A 44 2.42 -5.15 -15.32
CA PHE A 44 3.83 -4.87 -15.11
C PHE A 44 4.66 -6.09 -15.50
N ARG A 45 5.91 -5.83 -15.89
CA ARG A 45 6.79 -6.86 -16.46
C ARG A 45 7.90 -7.21 -15.47
N THR A 46 8.08 -8.50 -15.22
CA THR A 46 9.13 -9.01 -14.33
C THR A 46 10.51 -8.89 -14.98
N ARG A 47 11.58 -8.96 -14.18
CA ARG A 47 12.95 -9.03 -14.70
C ARG A 47 13.19 -10.39 -15.36
N VAL A 48 13.93 -10.38 -16.47
CA VAL A 48 14.26 -11.60 -17.23
C VAL A 48 14.99 -12.61 -16.33
N GLY A 49 14.48 -13.84 -16.28
CA GLY A 49 15.13 -14.97 -15.58
C GLY A 49 15.16 -14.86 -14.05
N ALA A 50 14.51 -13.88 -13.44
CA ALA A 50 14.48 -13.70 -11.98
C ALA A 50 13.07 -13.94 -11.41
N PRO A 51 12.94 -14.50 -10.19
CA PRO A 51 11.67 -14.57 -9.51
C PRO A 51 11.05 -13.18 -9.31
N PHE A 52 9.74 -13.09 -9.41
CA PHE A 52 9.00 -11.88 -9.09
C PHE A 52 8.69 -11.83 -7.60
N LYS A 53 9.18 -10.80 -6.91
CA LYS A 53 9.07 -10.68 -5.45
C LYS A 53 8.12 -9.56 -5.03
N LEU A 54 7.23 -9.87 -4.09
CA LEU A 54 6.32 -8.92 -3.46
C LEU A 54 6.59 -8.81 -1.95
N ALA A 55 6.53 -7.59 -1.42
CA ALA A 55 6.40 -7.35 0.02
C ALA A 55 4.97 -6.95 0.37
N LEU A 56 4.40 -7.55 1.41
CA LEU A 56 3.08 -7.20 1.92
C LEU A 56 3.23 -6.32 3.18
N PHE A 57 2.75 -5.09 3.12
CA PHE A 57 2.67 -4.20 4.27
C PHE A 57 1.22 -4.08 4.71
N ALA A 58 0.93 -4.53 5.92
CA ALA A 58 -0.40 -4.50 6.50
C ALA A 58 -0.36 -3.77 7.84
N ASP A 59 -1.46 -3.11 8.18
CA ASP A 59 -1.70 -2.58 9.53
C ASP A 59 -0.58 -1.60 9.94
N LEU A 60 -0.35 -0.58 9.11
CA LEU A 60 0.65 0.45 9.36
C LEU A 60 0.17 1.51 10.37
N HIS A 61 -1.13 1.83 10.32
CA HIS A 61 -1.82 2.77 11.21
C HIS A 61 -1.15 4.15 11.32
N PHE A 62 -0.69 4.70 10.19
CA PHE A 62 -0.07 6.02 10.20
C PHE A 62 -1.02 7.10 10.74
N GLY A 63 -0.47 8.02 11.54
CA GLY A 63 -1.18 9.13 12.15
C GLY A 63 -1.93 8.80 13.45
N GLU A 64 -1.80 7.58 13.97
CA GLU A 64 -2.43 7.23 15.24
C GLU A 64 -1.88 8.07 16.40
N ASN A 65 -2.79 8.66 17.19
CA ASN A 65 -2.45 9.57 18.29
C ASN A 65 -1.51 10.71 17.85
N ALA A 66 -1.69 11.23 16.63
CA ALA A 66 -0.86 12.30 16.05
C ALA A 66 -0.80 13.60 16.88
N TRP A 67 -1.70 13.77 17.85
CA TRP A 67 -1.72 14.90 18.80
C TRP A 67 -0.76 14.72 19.99
N THR A 68 -0.05 13.61 20.08
CA THR A 68 0.97 13.34 21.12
C THR A 68 2.31 13.02 20.46
N GLU A 69 3.41 13.06 21.22
CA GLU A 69 4.73 12.62 20.72
C GLU A 69 4.79 11.12 20.35
N TRP A 70 3.89 10.30 20.91
CA TRP A 70 3.91 8.86 20.68
C TRP A 70 3.59 8.49 19.24
N GLY A 71 2.62 9.17 18.62
CA GLY A 71 2.14 8.89 17.26
C GLY A 71 3.20 9.11 16.18
N PRO A 72 3.74 10.34 16.04
CA PRO A 72 4.83 10.61 15.10
C PRO A 72 6.05 9.72 15.33
N GLN A 73 6.33 9.34 16.58
CA GLN A 73 7.41 8.40 16.88
C GLN A 73 7.10 6.99 16.36
N GLN A 74 5.86 6.51 16.41
CA GLN A 74 5.45 5.24 15.80
C GLN A 74 5.54 5.31 14.27
N ASP A 75 5.10 6.39 13.64
CA ASP A 75 5.19 6.57 12.18
C ASP A 75 6.66 6.49 11.72
N VAL A 76 7.58 7.14 12.45
CA VAL A 76 9.02 7.04 12.20
C VAL A 76 9.53 5.60 12.36
N ASN A 77 9.04 4.85 13.35
CA ASN A 77 9.44 3.46 13.53
C ASN A 77 8.88 2.56 12.42
N SER A 78 7.63 2.77 11.99
CA SER A 78 7.03 2.10 10.82
C SER A 78 7.86 2.33 9.56
N ILE A 79 8.35 3.57 9.34
CA ILE A 79 9.27 3.89 8.23
C ILE A 79 10.56 3.07 8.30
N LYS A 80 11.13 2.89 9.50
CA LYS A 80 12.35 2.08 9.69
C LYS A 80 12.11 0.61 9.37
N VAL A 81 10.99 0.04 9.82
CA VAL A 81 10.60 -1.36 9.51
C VAL A 81 10.48 -1.55 8.01
N MET A 82 9.66 -0.72 7.36
CA MET A 82 9.46 -0.80 5.91
C MET A 82 10.79 -0.64 5.17
N SER A 83 11.61 0.33 5.55
CA SER A 83 12.93 0.54 4.92
C SER A 83 13.82 -0.69 5.06
N SER A 84 13.93 -1.26 6.27
CA SER A 84 14.73 -2.47 6.52
C SER A 84 14.27 -3.66 5.67
N VAL A 85 12.95 -3.88 5.58
CA VAL A 85 12.38 -4.94 4.74
C VAL A 85 12.69 -4.68 3.26
N LEU A 86 12.43 -3.47 2.76
CA LEU A 86 12.64 -3.12 1.35
C LEU A 86 14.12 -3.26 0.95
N ASP A 87 15.04 -2.84 1.83
CA ASP A 87 16.48 -2.92 1.59
C ASP A 87 17.00 -4.36 1.65
N SER A 88 16.44 -5.19 2.53
CA SER A 88 16.84 -6.59 2.68
C SER A 88 16.27 -7.49 1.57
N GLU A 89 15.05 -7.21 1.12
CA GLU A 89 14.34 -8.08 0.17
C GLU A 89 14.44 -7.61 -1.28
N THR A 90 14.62 -6.31 -1.51
CA THR A 90 14.62 -5.68 -2.84
C THR A 90 13.41 -6.13 -3.69
N PRO A 91 12.17 -6.02 -3.18
CA PRO A 91 11.00 -6.53 -3.88
C PRO A 91 10.75 -5.76 -5.18
N ASP A 92 10.20 -6.44 -6.17
CA ASP A 92 9.80 -5.83 -7.44
C ASP A 92 8.48 -5.06 -7.30
N PHE A 93 7.69 -5.35 -6.26
CA PHE A 93 6.37 -4.76 -6.04
C PHE A 93 5.99 -4.77 -4.55
N VAL A 94 5.16 -3.82 -4.13
CA VAL A 94 4.61 -3.75 -2.77
C VAL A 94 3.08 -3.83 -2.81
N VAL A 95 2.49 -4.58 -1.89
CA VAL A 95 1.06 -4.55 -1.62
C VAL A 95 0.82 -3.93 -0.26
N TYR A 96 0.11 -2.81 -0.24
CA TYR A 96 -0.44 -2.22 0.98
C TYR A 96 -1.79 -2.86 1.27
N LEU A 97 -1.83 -3.73 2.27
CA LEU A 97 -2.94 -4.65 2.55
C LEU A 97 -3.90 -4.10 3.62
N GLY A 98 -4.31 -2.84 3.46
CA GLY A 98 -5.24 -2.14 4.35
C GLY A 98 -4.66 -1.70 5.70
N ASP A 99 -5.41 -0.81 6.34
CA ASP A 99 -5.03 -0.09 7.57
C ASP A 99 -3.67 0.60 7.41
N VAL A 100 -3.51 1.27 6.26
CA VAL A 100 -2.32 2.07 5.94
C VAL A 100 -2.27 3.29 6.86
N ILE A 101 -3.43 3.90 7.11
CA ILE A 101 -3.59 5.03 8.04
C ILE A 101 -4.67 4.71 9.07
N THR A 102 -4.67 5.43 10.20
CA THR A 102 -5.77 5.39 11.19
C THR A 102 -6.96 6.31 10.81
N ALA A 103 -6.96 6.78 9.57
CA ALA A 103 -7.87 7.74 8.93
C ALA A 103 -8.29 8.94 9.76
N ASN A 104 -9.56 9.03 10.13
CA ASN A 104 -10.09 10.24 10.75
C ASN A 104 -9.72 10.30 12.21
N ASN A 105 -9.07 9.28 12.80
CA ASN A 105 -8.34 9.40 14.06
C ASN A 105 -7.08 10.28 13.97
N ILE A 106 -7.12 11.29 13.11
CA ILE A 106 -6.11 12.29 12.86
C ILE A 106 -6.86 13.64 12.81
N PRO A 107 -6.59 14.61 13.70
CA PRO A 107 -7.33 15.88 13.76
C PRO A 107 -6.93 16.87 12.66
N ILE A 108 -7.00 16.45 11.40
CA ILE A 108 -6.68 17.25 10.22
C ILE A 108 -7.81 17.18 9.19
N ALA A 109 -7.90 18.20 8.34
CA ALA A 109 -8.93 18.24 7.30
C ALA A 109 -8.69 17.23 6.17
N ASN A 110 -7.44 16.80 5.93
CA ASN A 110 -7.08 15.90 4.83
C ASN A 110 -6.01 14.86 5.25
N ALA A 111 -6.42 13.62 5.45
CA ALA A 111 -5.58 12.49 5.84
C ALA A 111 -4.65 11.98 4.73
N SER A 112 -4.80 12.45 3.49
CA SER A 112 -3.96 12.03 2.35
C SER A 112 -2.46 12.29 2.58
N LEU A 113 -2.11 13.26 3.44
CA LEU A 113 -0.72 13.49 3.82
C LEU A 113 -0.11 12.28 4.53
N TYR A 114 -0.84 11.64 5.45
CA TYR A 114 -0.36 10.45 6.16
C TYR A 114 -0.33 9.24 5.23
N TRP A 115 -1.28 9.14 4.29
CA TRP A 115 -1.22 8.16 3.21
C TRP A 115 0.09 8.32 2.42
N ASP A 116 0.41 9.54 1.99
CA ASP A 116 1.64 9.83 1.26
C ASP A 116 2.92 9.59 2.08
N GLN A 117 2.88 9.79 3.40
CA GLN A 117 3.99 9.45 4.30
C GLN A 117 4.18 7.94 4.40
N ALA A 118 3.10 7.17 4.59
CA ALA A 118 3.14 5.70 4.65
C ALA A 118 3.67 5.07 3.35
N LEU A 119 3.36 5.68 2.20
CA LEU A 119 3.86 5.25 0.89
C LEU A 119 5.31 5.66 0.61
N SER A 120 5.88 6.59 1.40
CA SER A 120 7.17 7.22 1.10
C SER A 120 8.38 6.27 1.04
N PRO A 121 8.51 5.21 1.86
CA PRO A 121 9.67 4.31 1.78
C PRO A 121 9.69 3.50 0.48
N THR A 122 8.52 3.11 0.01
CA THR A 122 8.32 2.41 -1.27
C THR A 122 8.56 3.36 -2.45
N ARG A 123 7.94 4.54 -2.42
CA ARG A 123 8.06 5.56 -3.46
C ARG A 123 9.49 6.05 -3.66
N SER A 124 10.22 6.31 -2.57
CA SER A 124 11.61 6.78 -2.62
C SER A 124 12.58 5.77 -3.25
N ARG A 125 12.23 4.49 -3.25
CA ARG A 125 13.00 3.42 -3.90
C ARG A 125 12.57 3.15 -5.35
N GLY A 126 11.58 3.87 -5.86
CA GLY A 126 11.05 3.65 -7.20
C GLY A 126 10.31 2.32 -7.37
N ILE A 127 9.92 1.67 -6.25
CA ILE A 127 9.24 0.37 -6.28
C ILE A 127 7.76 0.64 -6.56
N PRO A 128 7.14 -0.01 -7.56
CA PRO A 128 5.71 0.11 -7.80
C PRO A 128 4.89 -0.59 -6.71
N TRP A 129 3.66 -0.13 -6.50
CA TRP A 129 2.78 -0.71 -5.47
C TRP A 129 1.31 -0.72 -5.87
N ALA A 130 0.50 -1.43 -5.09
CA ALA A 130 -0.95 -1.38 -5.12
C ALA A 130 -1.52 -1.47 -3.70
N SER A 131 -2.70 -0.90 -3.48
CA SER A 131 -3.35 -0.79 -2.17
C SER A 131 -4.78 -1.34 -2.18
N VAL A 132 -5.16 -1.96 -1.06
CA VAL A 132 -6.57 -2.16 -0.68
C VAL A 132 -6.84 -1.43 0.63
N PHE A 133 -8.09 -1.09 0.87
CA PHE A 133 -8.51 -0.46 2.11
C PHE A 133 -8.76 -1.50 3.21
N GLY A 134 -8.44 -1.09 4.43
CA GLY A 134 -8.86 -1.70 5.68
C GLY A 134 -9.96 -0.90 6.37
N ASN A 135 -10.37 -1.36 7.55
CA ASN A 135 -11.45 -0.73 8.30
C ASN A 135 -11.03 0.60 8.93
N HIS A 136 -9.73 0.79 9.19
CA HIS A 136 -9.24 2.04 9.75
C HIS A 136 -9.05 3.12 8.70
N ASP A 137 -8.83 2.78 7.42
CA ASP A 137 -8.45 3.74 6.37
C ASP A 137 -9.51 4.80 6.03
N ASP A 138 -10.75 4.63 6.46
CA ASP A 138 -11.74 5.72 6.48
C ASP A 138 -12.63 5.71 7.74
N ALA A 139 -12.15 5.14 8.84
CA ALA A 139 -12.91 5.09 10.10
C ALA A 139 -13.33 6.51 10.55
N PRO A 140 -14.53 6.69 11.13
CA PRO A 140 -14.93 7.95 11.75
C PRO A 140 -13.96 8.39 12.85
N PHE A 141 -13.91 9.69 13.13
CA PHE A 141 -13.07 10.18 14.20
C PHE A 141 -13.59 9.76 15.57
N GLU A 142 -12.71 9.16 16.37
CA GLU A 142 -12.97 8.87 17.78
C GLU A 142 -12.45 10.03 18.62
N TRP A 143 -13.36 10.80 19.21
CA TRP A 143 -13.00 11.94 20.05
C TRP A 143 -12.37 11.47 21.37
N PRO A 144 -11.09 11.76 21.65
CA PRO A 144 -10.47 11.36 22.91
C PRO A 144 -11.13 12.09 24.08
N MET A 145 -11.58 11.34 25.09
CA MET A 145 -12.33 11.90 26.21
C MET A 145 -11.47 12.89 27.03
N GLU A 146 -10.15 12.70 27.01
CA GLU A 146 -9.17 13.54 27.69
C GLU A 146 -9.17 14.97 27.14
N TRP A 147 -9.54 15.18 25.87
CA TRP A 147 -9.60 16.51 25.25
C TRP A 147 -10.70 17.39 25.84
N PHE A 148 -11.73 16.78 26.44
CA PHE A 148 -12.80 17.50 27.12
C PHE A 148 -12.51 17.72 28.61
N SER A 149 -11.35 17.27 29.10
CA SER A 149 -10.82 17.67 30.40
C SER A 149 -10.18 19.07 30.33
N ALA A 150 -9.79 19.66 31.46
CA ALA A 150 -9.24 21.03 31.51
C ALA A 150 -7.93 21.25 30.71
N SER A 151 -7.38 20.20 30.10
CA SER A 151 -6.15 20.20 29.30
C SER A 151 -6.46 20.07 27.80
N ALA A 152 -6.77 21.22 27.19
CA ALA A 152 -6.70 21.57 25.77
C ALA A 152 -7.16 20.56 24.70
N ILE A 153 -8.20 20.94 23.96
CA ILE A 153 -8.55 20.38 22.64
C ILE A 153 -7.43 20.74 21.64
N PRO A 154 -6.83 19.76 20.93
CA PRO A 154 -5.85 20.04 19.87
C PRO A 154 -6.42 20.94 18.78
N GLN A 155 -5.59 21.85 18.29
CA GLN A 155 -5.97 22.77 17.22
C GLN A 155 -6.12 22.02 15.90
N LEU A 156 -7.21 22.28 15.18
CA LEU A 156 -7.43 21.76 13.84
C LEU A 156 -6.46 22.43 12.86
N VAL A 157 -5.66 21.65 12.15
CA VAL A 157 -4.76 22.16 11.10
C VAL A 157 -5.45 22.02 9.74
N CYS A 158 -5.69 23.17 9.10
CA CYS A 158 -6.36 23.26 7.79
C CYS A 158 -5.37 23.62 6.68
N PRO A 159 -5.53 23.08 5.46
CA PRO A 159 -4.81 23.57 4.29
C PRO A 159 -5.20 25.03 4.00
N MET A 160 -4.23 25.90 3.72
CA MET A 160 -4.52 27.27 3.27
C MET A 160 -5.08 27.24 1.84
N VAL A 161 -6.29 27.77 1.65
CA VAL A 161 -6.86 27.96 0.31
C VAL A 161 -6.33 29.26 -0.29
N ASN A 162 -5.55 29.17 -1.37
CA ASN A 162 -5.22 30.32 -2.22
C ASN A 162 -6.48 30.75 -3.00
N SER A 163 -7.40 31.48 -2.37
CA SER A 163 -8.41 32.23 -3.13
C SER A 163 -8.80 33.52 -2.41
N SER A 164 -8.51 34.63 -3.08
CA SER A 164 -9.07 35.95 -2.83
C SER A 164 -10.58 35.93 -3.11
N CYS A 165 -11.39 35.40 -2.19
CA CYS A 165 -12.84 35.60 -2.19
C CYS A 165 -13.33 35.61 -0.74
N SER A 166 -13.93 36.73 -0.36
CA SER A 166 -14.55 36.99 0.93
C SER A 166 -15.67 35.99 1.25
N GLY A 167 -15.46 35.23 2.32
CA GLY A 167 -16.42 34.36 2.98
C GLY A 167 -15.62 33.41 3.86
N GLU A 168 -15.67 33.60 5.18
CA GLU A 168 -15.00 32.75 6.16
C GLU A 168 -15.37 31.29 5.89
N GLN A 169 -14.47 30.54 5.24
CA GLN A 169 -14.61 29.09 5.16
C GLN A 169 -14.11 28.56 6.49
N GLU A 170 -15.05 28.39 7.42
CA GLU A 170 -14.81 27.74 8.70
C GLU A 170 -14.13 26.40 8.46
N CYS A 171 -12.99 26.21 9.14
CA CYS A 171 -12.31 24.94 9.24
C CYS A 171 -13.30 23.88 9.77
N SER A 172 -13.81 23.03 8.88
CA SER A 172 -14.71 21.93 9.25
C SER A 172 -13.95 20.61 9.24
N PHE A 173 -14.06 19.89 10.36
CA PHE A 173 -13.56 18.53 10.46
C PHE A 173 -14.57 17.59 9.80
N ARG A 174 -14.24 17.05 8.62
CA ARG A 174 -15.11 16.11 7.89
C ARG A 174 -14.48 14.73 7.67
N GLY A 175 -13.20 14.59 8.00
CA GLY A 175 -12.43 13.40 7.67
C GLY A 175 -12.17 13.25 6.17
N THR A 176 -11.37 12.26 5.78
CA THR A 176 -11.10 11.89 4.38
C THR A 176 -11.72 10.54 4.10
N SER A 177 -12.55 10.47 3.06
CA SER A 177 -13.18 9.22 2.62
C SER A 177 -12.19 8.34 1.86
N ARG A 178 -12.42 7.02 1.86
CA ARG A 178 -11.65 6.09 1.01
C ARG A 178 -11.67 6.44 -0.47
N LEU A 179 -12.75 7.08 -0.96
CA LEU A 179 -12.86 7.54 -2.34
C LEU A 179 -11.88 8.68 -2.61
N GLU A 180 -11.76 9.63 -1.68
CA GLU A 180 -10.79 10.73 -1.76
C GLU A 180 -9.35 10.21 -1.64
N LEU A 181 -9.09 9.24 -0.76
CA LEU A 181 -7.77 8.60 -0.65
C LEU A 181 -7.39 7.87 -1.94
N MET A 182 -8.28 7.05 -2.50
CA MET A 182 -8.03 6.34 -3.77
C MET A 182 -7.81 7.32 -4.92
N LYS A 183 -8.61 8.39 -4.98
CA LYS A 183 -8.44 9.44 -5.98
C LYS A 183 -7.08 10.12 -5.83
N ASN A 184 -6.70 10.50 -4.62
CA ASN A 184 -5.38 11.11 -4.36
C ASN A 184 -4.24 10.16 -4.77
N GLU A 185 -4.34 8.87 -4.43
CA GLU A 185 -3.34 7.89 -4.82
C GLU A 185 -3.22 7.79 -6.35
N MET A 186 -4.33 7.64 -7.05
CA MET A 186 -4.37 7.52 -8.52
C MET A 186 -3.89 8.79 -9.24
N ASP A 187 -4.25 9.97 -8.74
CA ASP A 187 -3.95 11.25 -9.40
C ASP A 187 -2.50 11.70 -9.14
N ASN A 188 -1.95 11.40 -7.95
CA ASN A 188 -0.67 11.98 -7.50
C ASN A 188 0.50 10.98 -7.42
N ASN A 189 0.27 9.67 -7.57
CA ASN A 189 1.34 8.67 -7.46
C ASN A 189 1.55 7.87 -8.75
N LEU A 190 2.50 8.30 -9.59
CA LEU A 190 2.85 7.67 -10.88
C LEU A 190 3.30 6.20 -10.80
N LEU A 191 3.76 5.76 -9.63
CA LEU A 191 4.21 4.38 -9.37
C LEU A 191 3.11 3.49 -8.79
N SER A 192 1.95 4.06 -8.44
CA SER A 192 0.81 3.28 -7.97
C SER A 192 0.10 2.60 -9.13
N PHE A 193 -0.21 1.33 -8.93
CA PHE A 193 -1.09 0.51 -9.77
C PHE A 193 -2.48 0.33 -9.14
N SER A 194 -2.75 1.03 -8.04
CA SER A 194 -4.06 1.02 -7.38
C SER A 194 -5.14 1.59 -8.28
N ARG A 195 -6.34 1.01 -8.20
CA ARG A 195 -7.47 1.41 -9.03
C ARG A 195 -8.76 1.41 -8.24
N SER A 196 -9.64 2.33 -8.63
CA SER A 196 -11.06 2.20 -8.31
C SER A 196 -11.67 1.06 -9.12
N GLY A 197 -12.47 0.24 -8.46
CA GLY A 197 -13.24 -0.81 -9.11
C GLY A 197 -14.49 -0.31 -9.83
N PRO A 198 -15.17 -1.21 -10.57
CA PRO A 198 -16.48 -0.91 -11.13
C PRO A 198 -17.47 -0.44 -10.06
N LYS A 199 -18.28 0.59 -10.38
CA LYS A 199 -19.19 1.26 -9.42
C LYS A 199 -20.30 0.36 -8.89
N ASP A 200 -20.60 -0.72 -9.60
CA ASP A 200 -21.60 -1.73 -9.25
C ASP A 200 -21.10 -2.74 -8.21
N LEU A 201 -19.82 -2.69 -7.81
CA LEU A 201 -19.23 -3.57 -6.78
C LEU A 201 -19.41 -3.03 -5.35
N TRP A 202 -20.47 -2.27 -5.11
CA TRP A 202 -20.77 -1.73 -3.79
C TRP A 202 -21.12 -2.84 -2.78
N PRO A 203 -20.74 -2.72 -1.50
CA PRO A 203 -19.88 -1.70 -0.90
C PRO A 203 -18.38 -1.95 -1.19
N GLY A 204 -17.66 -0.90 -1.62
CA GLY A 204 -16.21 -0.94 -1.76
C GLY A 204 -15.66 -0.09 -2.91
N ILE A 205 -14.38 0.28 -2.82
CA ILE A 205 -13.67 1.10 -3.82
C ILE A 205 -12.51 0.34 -4.45
N SER A 206 -11.63 -0.29 -3.66
CA SER A 206 -10.43 -0.97 -4.16
C SER A 206 -10.73 -2.39 -4.67
N ASN A 207 -11.39 -2.50 -5.83
CA ASN A 207 -11.74 -3.78 -6.47
C ASN A 207 -11.17 -3.88 -7.89
N TYR A 208 -10.02 -4.55 -8.05
CA TYR A 208 -9.34 -4.63 -9.34
C TYR A 208 -8.43 -5.85 -9.44
N VAL A 209 -7.93 -6.10 -10.65
CA VAL A 209 -6.98 -7.18 -10.94
C VAL A 209 -5.78 -6.61 -11.69
N LEU A 210 -4.59 -7.02 -11.27
CA LEU A 210 -3.35 -6.70 -11.95
C LEU A 210 -2.78 -7.96 -12.60
N GLN A 211 -2.24 -7.79 -13.80
CA GLN A 211 -1.57 -8.84 -14.54
C GLN A 211 -0.05 -8.70 -14.36
N VAL A 212 0.60 -9.82 -14.07
CA VAL A 212 2.07 -9.91 -14.01
C VAL A 212 2.54 -10.76 -15.18
N SER A 213 3.41 -10.22 -16.01
CA SER A 213 3.94 -10.94 -17.18
C SER A 213 5.47 -10.95 -17.19
N SER A 214 6.06 -11.96 -17.82
CA SER A 214 7.50 -11.97 -18.08
C SER A 214 7.86 -10.89 -19.10
N GLN A 215 9.05 -10.29 -18.99
CA GLN A 215 9.60 -9.48 -20.09
C GLN A 215 9.81 -10.29 -21.38
N GLU A 216 10.11 -11.58 -21.28
CA GLU A 216 10.36 -12.45 -22.44
C GLU A 216 9.06 -12.87 -23.14
N LYS A 217 7.99 -13.05 -22.35
CA LYS A 217 6.67 -13.49 -22.82
C LYS A 217 5.58 -12.50 -22.36
N PRO A 218 5.57 -11.27 -22.89
CA PRO A 218 4.63 -10.24 -22.44
C PRO A 218 3.16 -10.64 -22.65
N GLU A 219 2.89 -11.47 -23.66
CA GLU A 219 1.55 -11.98 -23.98
C GLU A 219 1.08 -13.10 -23.04
N THR A 220 1.95 -13.66 -22.19
CA THR A 220 1.61 -14.76 -21.28
C THR A 220 1.79 -14.33 -19.83
N PRO A 221 0.70 -14.09 -19.08
CA PRO A 221 0.76 -13.79 -17.66
C PRO A 221 1.42 -14.93 -16.86
N ILE A 222 2.24 -14.58 -15.88
CA ILE A 222 2.80 -15.50 -14.88
C ILE A 222 1.82 -15.65 -13.72
N VAL A 223 1.16 -14.57 -13.30
CA VAL A 223 0.21 -14.57 -12.19
C VAL A 223 -0.78 -13.41 -12.33
N TYR A 224 -2.01 -13.61 -11.82
CA TYR A 224 -2.97 -12.53 -11.60
C TYR A 224 -3.09 -12.21 -10.12
N LEU A 225 -3.04 -10.92 -9.79
CA LEU A 225 -3.18 -10.39 -8.44
C LEU A 225 -4.55 -9.72 -8.32
N TYR A 226 -5.45 -10.29 -7.53
CA TYR A 226 -6.79 -9.75 -7.29
C TYR A 226 -6.83 -8.98 -5.99
N PHE A 227 -7.38 -7.78 -6.04
CA PHE A 227 -7.54 -6.87 -4.92
C PHE A 227 -9.04 -6.65 -4.69
N LEU A 228 -9.52 -6.98 -3.50
CA LEU A 228 -10.93 -6.81 -3.11
C LEU A 228 -11.01 -5.93 -1.86
N ASP A 229 -11.98 -5.03 -1.85
CA ASP A 229 -12.30 -4.20 -0.68
C ASP A 229 -13.18 -5.01 0.27
N SER A 230 -12.65 -5.33 1.46
CA SER A 230 -13.38 -6.07 2.49
C SER A 230 -14.34 -5.23 3.33
N GLY A 231 -14.40 -3.91 3.07
CA GLY A 231 -15.20 -2.96 3.83
C GLY A 231 -14.61 -2.61 5.19
N GLY A 232 -15.47 -2.20 6.12
CA GLY A 232 -15.09 -1.60 7.41
C GLY A 232 -15.03 -0.08 7.37
N GLY A 233 -14.80 0.58 8.50
CA GLY A 233 -14.77 2.05 8.57
C GLY A 233 -16.14 2.66 8.29
N THR A 234 -16.26 3.47 7.23
CA THR A 234 -17.59 3.99 6.82
C THR A 234 -18.44 2.99 6.03
N TYR A 235 -17.93 1.78 5.75
CA TYR A 235 -18.60 0.74 4.96
C TYR A 235 -18.84 -0.52 5.82
N PRO A 236 -19.84 -1.35 5.48
CA PRO A 236 -20.04 -2.64 6.14
C PRO A 236 -18.82 -3.55 5.94
N GLU A 237 -18.42 -4.32 6.95
CA GLU A 237 -17.29 -5.27 6.89
C GLU A 237 -17.66 -6.54 6.11
N VAL A 238 -17.88 -6.39 4.80
CA VAL A 238 -18.33 -7.48 3.93
C VAL A 238 -17.58 -7.53 2.60
N ILE A 239 -17.38 -8.74 2.08
CA ILE A 239 -17.25 -8.96 0.63
C ILE A 239 -18.65 -9.32 0.12
N SER A 240 -19.17 -8.49 -0.79
CA SER A 240 -20.52 -8.61 -1.34
C SER A 240 -20.67 -9.72 -2.38
N SER A 241 -21.92 -10.08 -2.67
CA SER A 241 -22.23 -10.99 -3.77
C SER A 241 -21.84 -10.39 -5.13
N ALA A 242 -21.92 -9.07 -5.29
CA ALA A 242 -21.49 -8.37 -6.50
C ALA A 242 -19.98 -8.53 -6.73
N GLN A 243 -19.16 -8.37 -5.68
CA GLN A 243 -17.72 -8.63 -5.76
C GLN A 243 -17.41 -10.11 -6.04
N ALA A 244 -18.15 -11.04 -5.44
CA ALA A 244 -17.98 -12.46 -5.70
C ALA A 244 -18.31 -12.86 -7.15
N GLU A 245 -19.42 -12.35 -7.70
CA GLU A 245 -19.80 -12.58 -9.09
C GLU A 245 -18.85 -11.87 -10.06
N TRP A 246 -18.37 -10.67 -9.70
CA TRP A 246 -17.35 -9.98 -10.47
C TRP A 246 -16.05 -10.77 -10.54
N PHE A 247 -15.55 -11.28 -9.42
CA PHE A 247 -14.36 -12.13 -9.43
C PHE A 247 -14.57 -13.33 -10.35
N LYS A 248 -15.70 -14.04 -10.19
CA LYS A 248 -16.05 -15.20 -11.01
C LYS A 248 -16.00 -14.86 -12.49
N ARG A 249 -16.81 -13.89 -12.93
CA ARG A 249 -16.90 -13.46 -14.33
C ARG A 249 -15.55 -12.97 -14.85
N LYS A 250 -14.83 -12.16 -14.08
CA LYS A 250 -13.56 -11.58 -14.51
C LYS A 250 -12.48 -12.65 -14.65
N SER A 251 -12.44 -13.62 -13.74
CA SER A 251 -11.50 -14.74 -13.79
C SER A 251 -11.80 -15.70 -14.94
N GLU A 252 -13.07 -15.92 -15.28
CA GLU A 252 -13.47 -16.67 -16.47
C GLU A 252 -13.15 -15.92 -17.77
N GLU A 253 -13.23 -14.59 -17.76
CA GLU A 253 -12.90 -13.72 -18.90
C GLU A 253 -11.41 -13.73 -19.23
N ILE A 254 -10.52 -13.61 -18.22
CA ILE A 254 -9.08 -13.42 -18.44
C ILE A 254 -8.23 -14.68 -18.24
N ASN A 255 -8.81 -15.74 -17.67
CA ASN A 255 -8.14 -16.98 -17.29
C ASN A 255 -9.12 -18.16 -17.34
N ALA A 256 -9.83 -18.31 -18.47
CA ALA A 256 -10.94 -19.24 -18.65
C ALA A 256 -10.60 -20.71 -18.28
N ASP A 257 -9.40 -21.15 -18.63
CA ASP A 257 -8.91 -22.50 -18.39
C ASP A 257 -8.22 -22.69 -17.03
N SER A 258 -8.15 -21.63 -16.21
CA SER A 258 -7.49 -21.63 -14.90
C SER A 258 -6.02 -22.09 -14.94
N ARG A 259 -5.32 -21.88 -16.06
CA ARG A 259 -3.89 -22.23 -16.20
C ARG A 259 -2.99 -21.29 -15.42
N ILE A 260 -3.32 -20.00 -15.38
CA ILE A 260 -2.49 -19.00 -14.71
C ILE A 260 -2.87 -18.97 -13.21
N PRO A 261 -1.90 -19.02 -12.28
CA PRO A 261 -2.16 -18.90 -10.86
C PRO A 261 -2.75 -17.53 -10.50
N GLU A 262 -3.57 -17.52 -9.45
CA GLU A 262 -4.27 -16.33 -8.95
C GLU A 262 -4.01 -16.19 -7.44
N ILE A 263 -3.62 -14.99 -7.04
CA ILE A 263 -3.37 -14.61 -5.64
C ILE A 263 -4.31 -13.46 -5.28
N ILE A 264 -4.94 -13.56 -4.13
CA ILE A 264 -6.01 -12.65 -3.72
C ILE A 264 -5.58 -11.89 -2.47
N PHE A 265 -5.90 -10.60 -2.45
CA PHE A 265 -5.60 -9.66 -1.38
C PHE A 265 -6.88 -8.94 -0.97
N TRP A 266 -7.19 -8.95 0.32
CA TRP A 266 -8.17 -8.07 0.96
C TRP A 266 -7.79 -7.90 2.42
N HIS A 267 -8.33 -6.93 3.14
CA HIS A 267 -7.82 -6.60 4.47
C HIS A 267 -8.40 -7.49 5.59
N ILE A 268 -9.72 -7.51 5.79
CA ILE A 268 -10.35 -8.19 6.93
C ILE A 268 -10.49 -9.70 6.64
N PRO A 269 -10.06 -10.60 7.54
CA PRO A 269 -10.14 -12.04 7.31
C PRO A 269 -11.57 -12.51 7.11
N SER A 270 -11.74 -13.50 6.25
CA SER A 270 -13.04 -14.13 6.04
C SER A 270 -13.38 -15.12 7.17
N LYS A 271 -14.64 -15.57 7.28
CA LYS A 271 -15.02 -16.57 8.30
C LYS A 271 -14.32 -17.92 8.08
N ALA A 272 -13.73 -18.17 6.92
CA ALA A 272 -12.89 -19.34 6.68
C ALA A 272 -11.62 -19.32 7.54
N TYR A 273 -11.05 -18.15 7.85
CA TYR A 273 -9.87 -18.02 8.72
C TYR A 273 -10.15 -18.52 10.13
N LYS A 274 -11.32 -18.20 10.70
CA LYS A 274 -11.75 -18.71 12.02
C LYS A 274 -11.80 -20.25 12.06
N LYS A 275 -12.10 -20.92 10.94
CA LYS A 275 -12.22 -22.39 10.87
C LYS A 275 -10.86 -23.09 10.84
N VAL A 276 -9.85 -22.45 10.26
CA VAL A 276 -8.49 -23.02 10.13
C VAL A 276 -7.51 -22.51 11.18
N ALA A 277 -7.90 -21.48 11.95
CA ALA A 277 -7.06 -20.85 12.95
C ALA A 277 -6.47 -21.89 13.93
N PRO A 278 -5.14 -21.89 14.15
CA PRO A 278 -4.52 -22.74 15.14
C PRO A 278 -5.07 -22.44 16.55
N LYS A 279 -5.36 -23.49 17.34
CA LYS A 279 -5.97 -23.31 18.68
C LYS A 279 -5.01 -22.80 19.75
N PHE A 280 -3.73 -23.18 19.66
CA PHE A 280 -2.71 -22.81 20.66
C PHE A 280 -1.39 -22.48 19.99
N ARG A 281 -0.67 -23.51 19.55
CA ARG A 281 0.56 -23.38 18.75
C ARG A 281 0.28 -23.67 17.30
N ILE A 282 1.07 -23.04 16.44
CA ILE A 282 1.06 -23.28 15.01
C ILE A 282 1.81 -24.60 14.78
N HIS A 283 1.10 -25.58 14.24
CA HIS A 283 1.66 -26.89 13.87
C HIS A 283 1.42 -27.12 12.38
N LYS A 284 2.29 -27.93 11.76
CA LYS A 284 2.08 -28.39 10.39
C LYS A 284 0.67 -29.01 10.27
N PRO A 285 -0.07 -28.72 9.18
CA PRO A 285 0.40 -28.08 7.95
C PRO A 285 0.40 -26.54 7.97
N CYS A 286 -0.04 -25.89 9.06
CA CYS A 286 0.07 -24.44 9.19
C CYS A 286 1.51 -24.00 9.45
N VAL A 287 1.88 -22.82 8.97
CA VAL A 287 3.20 -22.22 9.12
C VAL A 287 3.07 -20.75 9.50
N GLY A 288 3.79 -20.31 10.54
CA GLY A 288 3.75 -18.95 11.08
C GLY A 288 4.51 -18.90 12.41
N SER A 289 4.58 -17.72 13.03
CA SER A 289 5.28 -17.49 14.29
C SER A 289 4.42 -16.86 15.38
N ILE A 290 3.32 -16.19 15.02
CA ILE A 290 2.43 -15.47 15.93
C ILE A 290 1.00 -15.98 15.76
N ASN A 291 0.42 -16.43 16.87
CA ASN A 291 -0.99 -16.80 16.99
C ASN A 291 -1.48 -16.38 18.39
N LYS A 292 -1.57 -15.07 18.61
CA LYS A 292 -1.74 -14.47 19.95
C LYS A 292 -3.12 -13.88 20.17
N GLU A 293 -4.01 -14.00 19.20
CA GLU A 293 -5.39 -13.56 19.28
C GLU A 293 -6.31 -14.45 18.44
N LYS A 294 -7.62 -14.15 18.47
CA LYS A 294 -8.60 -14.84 17.64
C LYS A 294 -8.77 -14.06 16.34
N ALA A 295 -8.85 -14.76 15.21
CA ALA A 295 -9.16 -14.14 13.94
C ALA A 295 -10.47 -13.34 14.01
N ALA A 296 -10.39 -12.03 13.80
CA ALA A 296 -11.51 -11.09 13.79
C ALA A 296 -12.07 -11.01 12.37
N ALA A 297 -12.88 -12.01 12.03
CA ALA A 297 -13.40 -12.14 10.68
C ALA A 297 -14.57 -11.21 10.37
N GLN A 298 -14.67 -10.82 9.09
CA GLN A 298 -15.77 -10.10 8.46
C GLN A 298 -17.16 -10.54 8.93
N GLU A 299 -18.08 -9.59 8.97
CA GLU A 299 -19.50 -9.82 9.27
C GLU A 299 -20.12 -10.82 8.28
N ALA A 300 -19.80 -10.68 7.00
CA ALA A 300 -20.24 -11.59 5.94
C ALA A 300 -19.29 -11.57 4.72
N GLU A 301 -19.24 -12.68 3.98
CA GLU A 301 -18.37 -12.83 2.79
C GLU A 301 -19.17 -13.25 1.54
N MET A 302 -20.51 -13.22 1.63
CA MET A 302 -21.53 -13.41 0.57
C MET A 302 -21.22 -14.45 -0.53
N GLY A 303 -20.51 -15.53 -0.19
CA GLY A 303 -20.20 -16.63 -1.09
C GLY A 303 -18.85 -16.56 -1.81
N ILE A 304 -18.02 -15.51 -1.61
CA ILE A 304 -16.71 -15.40 -2.26
C ILE A 304 -15.86 -16.65 -2.04
N MET A 305 -15.79 -17.16 -0.80
CA MET A 305 -15.00 -18.37 -0.51
C MET A 305 -15.53 -19.61 -1.22
N LYS A 306 -16.81 -19.68 -1.59
CA LYS A 306 -17.34 -20.80 -2.39
C LYS A 306 -16.85 -20.72 -3.83
N VAL A 307 -16.67 -19.51 -4.37
CA VAL A 307 -16.13 -19.29 -5.72
C VAL A 307 -14.62 -19.59 -5.73
N LEU A 308 -13.88 -19.11 -4.73
CA LEU A 308 -12.44 -19.32 -4.67
C LEU A 308 -12.04 -20.79 -4.53
N VAL A 309 -12.72 -21.55 -3.67
CA VAL A 309 -12.34 -22.95 -3.40
C VAL A 309 -12.60 -23.91 -4.55
N ILE A 310 -13.48 -23.58 -5.50
CA ILE A 310 -13.74 -24.43 -6.67
C ILE A 310 -12.82 -24.08 -7.85
N ARG A 311 -12.12 -22.95 -7.79
CA ARG A 311 -11.27 -22.45 -8.86
C ARG A 311 -9.81 -22.88 -8.62
N PRO A 312 -9.26 -23.81 -9.42
CA PRO A 312 -7.97 -24.44 -9.14
C PRO A 312 -6.76 -23.51 -9.33
N SER A 313 -6.91 -22.42 -10.08
CA SER A 313 -5.90 -21.37 -10.24
C SER A 313 -5.67 -20.56 -8.96
N VAL A 314 -6.67 -20.47 -8.07
CA VAL A 314 -6.53 -19.72 -6.80
C VAL A 314 -5.60 -20.46 -5.85
N LYS A 315 -4.45 -19.86 -5.54
CA LYS A 315 -3.42 -20.49 -4.69
C LYS A 315 -3.44 -19.99 -3.25
N ALA A 316 -3.64 -18.69 -3.06
CA ALA A 316 -3.61 -18.10 -1.73
C ALA A 316 -4.46 -16.84 -1.63
N VAL A 317 -4.99 -16.62 -0.43
CA VAL A 317 -5.64 -15.37 -0.02
C VAL A 317 -4.79 -14.79 1.11
N PHE A 318 -4.47 -13.50 1.02
CA PHE A 318 -3.72 -12.76 2.03
C PHE A 318 -4.58 -11.68 2.67
N VAL A 319 -4.44 -11.55 3.99
CA VAL A 319 -5.18 -10.60 4.83
C VAL A 319 -4.31 -9.94 5.91
N GLY A 320 -4.76 -8.81 6.44
CA GLY A 320 -4.16 -8.08 7.55
C GLY A 320 -5.07 -8.13 8.79
N HIS A 321 -5.39 -6.95 9.35
CA HIS A 321 -6.40 -6.65 10.37
C HIS A 321 -6.08 -7.15 11.78
N ASN A 322 -5.62 -8.39 11.88
CA ASN A 322 -5.23 -9.00 13.14
C ASN A 322 -3.74 -8.84 13.38
N HIS A 323 -3.37 -7.99 14.34
CA HIS A 323 -1.98 -7.63 14.57
C HIS A 323 -1.16 -8.74 15.24
N GLY A 324 -1.84 -9.66 15.92
CA GLY A 324 -1.28 -10.79 16.64
C GLY A 324 -1.28 -12.10 15.84
N LEU A 325 -1.46 -12.05 14.51
CA LEU A 325 -1.49 -13.22 13.63
C LEU A 325 -0.54 -13.04 12.43
N ASP A 326 0.22 -14.08 12.10
CA ASP A 326 1.07 -14.08 10.89
C ASP A 326 1.10 -15.42 10.16
N TRP A 327 0.19 -16.34 10.46
CA TRP A 327 0.24 -17.70 9.93
C TRP A 327 -0.41 -17.84 8.55
N CYS A 328 0.04 -18.86 7.83
CA CYS A 328 -0.59 -19.45 6.67
C CYS A 328 -1.09 -20.85 7.02
N CYS A 329 -2.36 -21.15 6.72
CA CYS A 329 -2.96 -22.47 6.91
C CYS A 329 -3.65 -22.95 5.63
N PRO A 330 -3.59 -24.26 5.31
CA PRO A 330 -4.30 -24.78 4.16
C PRO A 330 -5.82 -24.77 4.40
N TYR A 331 -6.56 -24.43 3.34
CA TYR A 331 -8.01 -24.48 3.29
C TYR A 331 -8.44 -25.11 1.96
N ARG A 332 -8.76 -26.41 2.00
CA ARG A 332 -9.02 -27.22 0.79
C ARG A 332 -7.81 -27.23 -0.14
N LYS A 333 -7.89 -26.56 -1.30
CA LYS A 333 -6.84 -26.50 -2.34
C LYS A 333 -6.12 -25.15 -2.41
N LEU A 334 -6.37 -24.25 -1.45
CA LEU A 334 -5.74 -22.93 -1.37
C LEU A 334 -5.20 -22.68 0.03
N TRP A 335 -4.42 -21.61 0.19
CA TRP A 335 -3.88 -21.14 1.46
C TRP A 335 -4.58 -19.87 1.95
N LEU A 336 -4.79 -19.79 3.26
CA LEU A 336 -5.28 -18.61 3.96
C LEU A 336 -4.16 -18.06 4.84
N CYS A 337 -3.75 -16.82 4.60
CA CYS A 337 -2.51 -16.26 5.12
C CYS A 337 -2.69 -14.86 5.71
N PHE A 338 -2.17 -14.64 6.92
CA PHE A 338 -1.97 -13.30 7.47
C PHE A 338 -0.62 -12.71 7.02
N ALA A 339 -0.61 -11.43 6.63
CA ALA A 339 0.56 -10.72 6.10
C ALA A 339 1.58 -10.25 7.17
N ARG A 340 1.23 -10.37 8.45
CA ARG A 340 1.92 -9.78 9.61
C ARG A 340 1.79 -8.25 9.68
N HIS A 341 1.46 -7.79 10.87
CA HIS A 341 1.47 -6.39 11.25
C HIS A 341 2.85 -5.76 11.07
N THR A 342 2.94 -4.81 10.14
CA THR A 342 4.19 -4.16 9.76
C THR A 342 4.43 -2.87 10.55
N GLY A 343 3.37 -2.12 10.84
CA GLY A 343 3.46 -0.81 11.49
C GLY A 343 3.81 -0.88 12.95
N TYR A 344 4.23 0.26 13.50
CA TYR A 344 4.33 0.48 14.95
C TYR A 344 3.08 1.16 15.53
N GLY A 345 2.24 1.77 14.68
CA GLY A 345 0.88 2.15 15.08
C GLY A 345 -0.02 0.93 15.23
N GLY A 346 -1.22 1.12 15.77
CA GLY A 346 -2.15 0.08 16.11
C GLY A 346 -1.81 -0.64 17.42
N TYR A 347 -2.64 -1.61 17.80
CA TYR A 347 -2.47 -2.33 19.06
C TYR A 347 -1.39 -3.43 19.00
N GLY A 348 -0.86 -3.77 20.17
CA GLY A 348 0.02 -4.92 20.38
C GLY A 348 1.52 -4.62 20.22
N ASN A 349 2.35 -5.35 20.94
CA ASN A 349 3.81 -5.13 21.03
C ASN A 349 4.64 -6.28 20.41
N TRP A 350 4.04 -7.06 19.50
CA TRP A 350 4.73 -8.17 18.84
C TRP A 350 5.85 -7.68 17.91
N PRO A 351 6.93 -8.45 17.68
CA PRO A 351 8.01 -8.02 16.79
C PRO A 351 7.52 -7.68 15.38
N ARG A 352 8.05 -6.61 14.75
CA ARG A 352 7.56 -6.13 13.45
C ARG A 352 8.28 -6.78 12.28
N GLY A 353 7.62 -6.80 11.14
CA GLY A 353 8.11 -7.42 9.93
C GLY A 353 7.04 -7.44 8.85
N SER A 354 7.34 -8.13 7.75
CA SER A 354 6.46 -8.21 6.59
C SER A 354 6.47 -9.63 6.05
N ARG A 355 5.33 -10.05 5.50
CA ARG A 355 5.27 -11.23 4.68
C ARG A 355 5.77 -10.93 3.27
N ILE A 356 6.67 -11.79 2.80
CA ILE A 356 7.23 -11.74 1.45
C ILE A 356 6.66 -12.88 0.63
N LEU A 357 6.44 -12.62 -0.66
CA LEU A 357 6.09 -13.61 -1.67
C LEU A 357 7.15 -13.61 -2.76
N GLU A 358 7.53 -14.79 -3.22
CA GLU A 358 8.41 -14.97 -4.37
C GLU A 358 7.75 -15.93 -5.36
N ILE A 359 7.62 -15.50 -6.61
CA ILE A 359 6.95 -16.22 -7.67
C ILE A 359 7.98 -16.54 -8.76
N SER A 360 8.26 -17.83 -8.94
CA SER A 360 9.15 -18.32 -9.99
C SER A 360 8.34 -18.92 -11.14
N GLU A 361 8.71 -18.65 -12.39
CA GLU A 361 8.03 -19.19 -13.58
C GLU A 361 8.42 -20.65 -13.86
N GLU A 362 9.72 -20.99 -13.78
CA GLU A 362 10.26 -22.29 -14.22
C GLU A 362 11.30 -22.87 -13.24
N PRO A 363 11.01 -23.98 -12.52
CA PRO A 363 9.68 -24.56 -12.35
C PRO A 363 8.76 -23.61 -11.59
N PHE A 364 7.47 -23.64 -11.91
CA PHE A 364 6.51 -22.76 -11.25
C PHE A 364 6.48 -22.99 -9.74
N SER A 365 6.69 -21.92 -8.96
CA SER A 365 6.52 -21.97 -7.51
C SER A 365 6.11 -20.63 -6.92
N ILE A 366 5.29 -20.69 -5.87
CA ILE A 366 4.98 -19.54 -5.01
C ILE A 366 5.54 -19.87 -3.63
N LYS A 367 6.58 -19.15 -3.22
CA LYS A 367 7.13 -19.22 -1.86
C LYS A 367 6.66 -18.02 -1.07
N SER A 368 6.49 -18.19 0.24
CA SER A 368 6.26 -17.09 1.15
C SER A 368 6.96 -17.31 2.48
N TRP A 369 7.46 -16.24 3.09
CA TRP A 369 8.10 -16.22 4.39
C TRP A 369 7.82 -14.91 5.12
N ILE A 370 8.22 -14.83 6.39
CA ILE A 370 8.25 -13.57 7.13
C ILE A 370 9.67 -13.02 7.15
N ARG A 371 9.84 -11.76 6.73
CA ARG A 371 11.04 -10.96 6.94
C ARG A 371 10.84 -10.06 8.15
N MET A 372 11.68 -10.23 9.15
CA MET A 372 11.70 -9.41 10.37
C MET A 372 12.41 -8.08 10.13
N GLU A 373 12.06 -7.05 10.90
CA GLU A 373 12.73 -5.74 10.87
C GLU A 373 14.23 -5.81 11.19
N GLU A 374 14.63 -6.80 12.00
CA GLU A 374 16.03 -7.11 12.35
C GLU A 374 16.75 -7.93 11.27
N GLY A 375 16.09 -8.24 10.16
CA GLY A 375 16.65 -8.99 9.03
C GLY A 375 16.47 -10.51 9.12
N ASN A 376 16.00 -11.07 10.24
CA ASN A 376 15.74 -12.51 10.36
C ASN A 376 14.63 -13.00 9.41
N VAL A 377 14.74 -14.25 8.93
CA VAL A 377 13.71 -14.92 8.11
C VAL A 377 13.19 -16.15 8.83
N HIS A 378 11.87 -16.33 8.83
CA HIS A 378 11.26 -17.55 9.33
C HIS A 378 9.92 -17.84 8.65
N SER A 379 9.29 -18.96 9.05
CA SER A 379 7.94 -19.34 8.60
C SER A 379 7.80 -19.46 7.08
N GLU A 380 8.83 -20.00 6.43
CA GLU A 380 8.83 -20.29 5.00
C GLU A 380 7.81 -21.39 4.65
N VAL A 381 7.04 -21.17 3.59
CA VAL A 381 6.02 -22.07 3.07
C VAL A 381 5.94 -22.00 1.54
N ILE A 382 5.71 -23.14 0.89
CA ILE A 382 5.41 -23.22 -0.54
C ILE A 382 3.89 -23.28 -0.69
N LEU A 383 3.32 -22.31 -1.40
CA LEU A 383 1.87 -22.12 -1.57
C LEU A 383 1.32 -22.72 -2.87
N SER A 384 2.21 -23.11 -3.79
CA SER A 384 1.86 -23.71 -5.07
C SER A 384 1.69 -25.23 -5.02
N SER A 385 1.91 -25.86 -3.86
CA SER A 385 1.83 -27.31 -3.65
C SER A 385 0.41 -27.87 -3.60
#